data_AF-A0A836HNJ0-F1
#
_entry.id   AF-A0A836HNJ0-F1
#
_cell.length_a   1.000
_cell.length_b   1.000
_cell.length_c   1.000
_cell.angle_alpha   90.00
_cell.angle_beta   90.00
_cell.angle_gamma   90.00
#
_symmetry.space_group_name_H-M   'P 1'
#
loop_
_entity.id
_entity.type
_entity.pdbx_description
1 polymer ?
#
loop_
_entity_poly.entity_id
_entity_poly.type
_entity_poly.pdbx_seq_one_letter_code
_entity_poly.pdbx_strand_id
1 'polypeptide(L)' 'MQNAKKREVCYETRDAFHKCLDTLPEDAEKECASQKRLFEQSCPKSWVAYFEKQREREVILQLQVEQYKGR' A
#
# COMPACT_ATOMS: atom_id res chain seq x y z
N MET A 1 -18.47 -11.90 -17.58
CA MET A 1 -17.05 -11.83 -17.16
C MET A 1 -16.81 -10.53 -16.40
N GLN A 2 -16.86 -10.53 -15.06
CA GLN A 2 -16.67 -9.30 -14.24
C GLN A 2 -15.39 -9.35 -13.38
N ASN A 3 -14.59 -10.40 -13.50
CA ASN A 3 -13.41 -10.60 -12.64
C ASN A 3 -12.18 -9.81 -13.07
N ALA A 4 -12.02 -9.48 -14.36
CA ALA A 4 -10.88 -8.69 -14.83
C ALA A 4 -10.97 -7.23 -14.36
N LYS A 5 -12.13 -6.59 -14.58
CA LYS A 5 -12.38 -5.20 -14.20
C LYS A 5 -12.30 -4.96 -12.69
N LYS A 6 -12.73 -5.93 -11.87
CA LYS A 6 -12.60 -5.84 -10.40
C LYS A 6 -11.14 -5.89 -9.94
N ARG A 7 -10.28 -6.65 -10.63
CA ARG A 7 -8.84 -6.71 -10.32
C ARG A 7 -8.12 -5.43 -10.74
N GLU A 8 -8.49 -4.87 -11.88
CA GLU A 8 -7.96 -3.59 -12.34
C GLU A 8 -8.25 -2.47 -11.33
N VAL A 9 -9.50 -2.31 -10.91
CA VAL A 9 -9.88 -1.31 -9.89
C VAL A 9 -9.16 -1.56 -8.55
N CYS A 10 -8.98 -2.82 -8.17
CA CYS A 10 -8.19 -3.17 -6.98
C CYS A 10 -6.73 -2.69 -7.10
N TYR A 11 -6.09 -2.87 -8.25
CA TYR A 11 -4.72 -2.39 -8.44
C TYR A 11 -4.64 -0.86 -8.52
N GLU A 12 -5.58 -0.19 -9.18
CA GLU A 12 -5.63 1.27 -9.24
C GLU A 12 -5.77 1.90 -7.85
N THR A 13 -6.67 1.35 -7.02
CA THR A 13 -6.90 1.84 -5.66
C THR A 13 -5.74 1.54 -4.72
N ARG A 14 -5.08 0.38 -4.90
CA ARG A 14 -3.81 0.06 -4.24
C ARG A 14 -2.73 1.08 -4.57
N ASP A 15 -2.52 1.37 -5.85
CA ASP A 15 -1.45 2.25 -6.31
C ASP A 15 -1.70 3.70 -5.86
N ALA A 16 -2.96 4.13 -5.83
CA ALA A 16 -3.34 5.43 -5.26
C ALA A 16 -3.05 5.51 -3.75
N PHE A 17 -3.38 4.46 -2.98
CA PHE A 17 -3.07 4.39 -1.55
C PHE A 17 -1.56 4.39 -1.31
N HIS A 18 -0.83 3.56 -2.04
CA HIS A 18 0.63 3.45 -1.97
C HIS A 18 1.34 4.75 -2.30
N LYS A 19 0.95 5.42 -3.39
CA LYS A 19 1.48 6.72 -3.78
C LYS A 19 1.24 7.77 -2.70
N CYS A 20 0.06 7.75 -2.07
CA CYS A 20 -0.27 8.66 -0.98
C CYS A 20 0.68 8.45 0.22
N LEU A 21 0.96 7.19 0.58
CA LEU A 21 1.90 6.87 1.65
C LEU A 21 3.33 7.34 1.34
N ASP A 22 3.77 7.17 0.09
CA ASP A 22 5.13 7.53 -0.31
C ASP A 22 5.33 9.07 -0.38
N THR A 23 4.25 9.85 -0.55
CA THR A 23 4.29 11.31 -0.60
C THR A 23 4.28 12.01 0.75
N LEU A 24 3.88 11.31 1.82
CA LEU A 24 3.66 11.92 3.13
C LEU A 24 4.70 11.43 4.15
N PRO A 25 5.57 12.32 4.65
CA PRO A 25 6.65 11.94 5.56
C PRO A 25 6.18 11.64 7.00
N GLU A 26 5.06 12.22 7.44
CA GLU A 26 4.49 12.03 8.78
C GLU A 26 2.96 11.85 8.70
N ASP A 27 2.38 11.00 9.56
CA ASP A 27 0.93 10.72 9.65
C ASP A 27 0.23 10.27 8.34
N ALA A 28 0.99 9.67 7.41
CA ALA A 28 0.48 9.19 6.12
C ALA A 28 -0.75 8.27 6.25
N GLU A 29 -0.86 7.49 7.33
CA GLU A 29 -2.05 6.64 7.57
C GLU A 29 -3.35 7.42 7.76
N LYS A 30 -3.31 8.61 8.37
CA LYS A 30 -4.51 9.43 8.61
C LYS A 30 -4.93 10.16 7.34
N GLU A 31 -3.97 10.78 6.67
CA GLU A 31 -4.20 11.54 5.44
C GLU A 31 -4.62 10.63 4.28
N CYS A 32 -4.08 9.41 4.23
CA CYS A 32 -4.45 8.41 3.23
C CYS A 32 -5.61 7.50 3.65
N ALA A 33 -6.31 7.79 4.76
CA ALA A 33 -7.41 6.94 5.25
C ALA A 33 -8.54 6.77 4.24
N SER A 34 -8.80 7.79 3.41
CA SER A 34 -9.82 7.73 2.36
C SER A 34 -9.44 6.74 1.25
N GLN A 35 -8.18 6.78 0.82
CA GLN A 35 -7.60 5.89 -0.17
C GLN A 35 -7.48 4.46 0.38
N LYS A 36 -7.12 4.31 1.67
CA LYS A 36 -7.11 3.03 2.38
C LYS A 36 -8.50 2.38 2.36
N ARG A 37 -9.54 3.14 2.72
CA ARG A 37 -10.92 2.66 2.72
C ARG A 37 -11.38 2.25 1.31
N LEU A 38 -10.98 2.98 0.28
CA LEU A 38 -11.31 2.66 -1.11
C LEU A 38 -10.60 1.38 -1.57
N PHE A 39 -9.33 1.21 -1.20
CA PHE A 39 -8.53 0.00 -1.45
C PHE A 39 -9.14 -1.23 -0.75
N GLU A 40 -9.51 -1.12 0.53
CA GLU A 40 -10.15 -2.21 1.29
C GLU A 40 -11.52 -2.63 0.72
N GLN A 41 -12.27 -1.69 0.14
CA GLN A 41 -13.57 -1.98 -0.48
C GLN A 41 -13.45 -2.56 -1.90
N SER A 42 -12.42 -2.14 -2.63
CA SER A 42 -12.22 -2.51 -4.03
C SER A 42 -11.46 -3.83 -4.19
N CYS A 43 -10.63 -4.19 -3.21
CA CYS A 43 -9.84 -5.41 -3.21
C CYS A 43 -10.44 -6.53 -2.34
N PRO A 44 -10.24 -7.80 -2.73
CA PRO A 44 -10.46 -8.92 -1.82
C PRO A 44 -9.61 -8.78 -0.55
N LYS A 45 -10.18 -9.12 0.62
CA LYS A 45 -9.46 -9.04 1.91
C LYS A 45 -8.14 -9.81 1.94
N SER A 46 -8.06 -10.95 1.23
CA SER A 46 -6.82 -11.73 1.13
C SER A 46 -5.72 -10.99 0.37
N TRP A 47 -6.07 -10.17 -0.61
CA TRP A 47 -5.14 -9.34 -1.36
C TRP A 47 -4.70 -8.13 -0.54
N VAL A 48 -5.63 -7.47 0.17
CA VAL A 48 -5.32 -6.36 1.08
C VAL A 48 -4.26 -6.79 2.10
N ALA A 49 -4.52 -7.88 2.83
CA ALA A 49 -3.60 -8.38 3.84
C ALA A 49 -2.22 -8.79 3.26
N TYR A 50 -2.19 -9.30 2.02
CA TYR A 50 -0.94 -9.61 1.33
C TYR A 50 -0.15 -8.34 1.00
N PHE A 51 -0.80 -7.31 0.44
CA PHE A 51 -0.13 -6.06 0.08
C PHE A 51 0.33 -5.26 1.29
N GLU A 52 -0.43 -5.25 2.39
CA GLU A 52 -0.02 -4.62 3.65
C GLU A 52 1.27 -5.24 4.20
N LYS A 53 1.31 -6.58 4.30
CA LYS A 53 2.53 -7.30 4.72
C LYS A 53 3.71 -7.07 3.78
N GLN A 54 3.45 -7.01 2.47
CA GLN A 54 4.50 -6.73 1.50
C GLN A 54 5.09 -5.34 1.71
N ARG A 55 4.25 -4.31 1.88
CA ARG A 55 4.72 -2.94 2.17
C ARG A 55 5.51 -2.87 3.47
N GLU A 56 5.03 -3.50 4.55
CA GLU A 56 5.76 -3.55 5.83
C GLU A 56 7.16 -4.14 5.64
N ARG A 57 7.27 -5.25 4.91
CA ARG A 57 8.55 -5.87 4.59
C ARG A 57 9.46 -4.95 3.78
N GLU A 58 8.95 -4.29 2.75
CA GLU A 58 9.71 -3.36 1.92
C GLU A 58 10.26 -2.18 2.75
N VAL A 59 9.44 -1.60 3.63
CA VAL A 59 9.86 -0.51 4.53
C VAL A 59 10.95 -1.00 5.50
N ILE A 60 10.79 -2.17 6.11
CA ILE A 60 11.81 -2.76 6.99
C ILE A 60 13.13 -2.97 6.24
N LEU A 61 13.07 -3.51 5.02
CA LEU A 61 14.26 -3.72 4.18
C LEU A 61 14.93 -2.40 3.82
N GLN A 62 14.17 -1.36 3.49
CA GLN A 62 14.70 -0.02 3.23
C GLN A 62 15.43 0.55 4.45
N LEU A 63 14.82 0.48 5.64
CA LEU A 63 15.45 0.92 6.88
C LEU A 63 16.75 0.14 7.17
N GLN A 64 16.77 -1.17 6.91
CA GLN A 64 17.99 -1.98 7.06
C GLN A 64 19.10 -1.57 6.08
N VAL A 65 18.73 -1.29 4.82
CA VAL A 65 19.67 -0.81 3.80
C VAL A 65 20.26 0.55 4.19
N GLU A 66 19.44 1.47 4.70
CA GLU A 66 19.88 2.78 5.19
C GLU A 66 20.82 2.64 6.39
N GLN A 67 20.49 1.77 7.34
CA GLN A 67 21.36 1.45 8.49
C GLN A 67 22.71 0.87 8.06
N TYR A 68 22.73 0.01 7.03
CA TYR A 68 23.98 -0.55 6.51
C TYR A 68 24.82 0.49 5.77
N LYS A 69 24.21 1.39 4.98
CA LYS A 69 24.92 2.48 4.28
C LYS A 69 25.49 3.54 5.23
N GLY A 70 24.91 3.70 6.42
CA GLY A 70 25.38 4.64 7.44
C GLY A 70 26.50 4.10 8.34
N ARG A 71 26.89 2.83 8.19
CA ARG A 71 28.00 2.17 8.90
C ARG A 71 29.23 2.06 8.02
#